data_AF-T1J1W5-F1
#
_entry.id   AF-T1J1W5-F1
#
_cell.length_a   1.000
_cell.length_b   1.000
_cell.length_c   1.000
_cell.angle_alpha   90.00
_cell.angle_beta   90.00
_cell.angle_gamma   90.00
#
_symmetry.space_group_name_H-M   'P 1'
#
loop_
_entity.id
_entity.type
_entity.pdbx_description
1 polymer ?
#
loop_
_entity_poly.entity_id
_entity_poly.type
_entity_poly.pdbx_seq_one_letter_code
_entity_poly.pdbx_strand_id
1 'polypeptide(L)'
;MTREASGVRLKNSVIIIDEAHNLTDAITNIHSVEVTGAQLLKAHSQLLQYQERYKLRLTAKNMLNISQLLVVLVRLIKQLGGEAGVLGTEVNTKPSSKIAMLNDFLMDSKLDNVNLFKIIGFCETSEIAKKLIGFVGKYQAANDKPQENKEEKRSVSKFLEKMCEANKKVAVLDKMDVKVEEKKDFIVPSSPLNHLISFFRGITNENKDGRIVTNIKENVNESTLKYMLLNPSTHFKEIISDAKAIVVAGGTMQPTSEFVDQLFIPAGAKRTNIVHFSYGHVIPDENLVAMVMAKGPSGMELNFSYENRQTQPHLIAELGRLVCNISNVIPGGIVVFFPSYNYANSVYEQWTKTPILDRISTKKEIFKEPKTTSECQRILSEYSKTIQVKNKIKNIFFK
;
A
#
# COMPACT_ATOMS: atom_id res chain seq x y z
N MET A 1 0.08 -16.27 -3.48
CA MET A 1 -0.93 -17.24 -3.97
C MET A 1 -1.63 -16.55 -5.14
N THR A 2 -1.11 -16.63 -6.36
CA THR A 2 -1.67 -15.79 -7.46
C THR A 2 -1.36 -16.28 -8.87
N ARG A 3 -0.13 -16.69 -9.21
CA ARG A 3 0.23 -17.09 -10.59
C ARG A 3 -0.40 -18.41 -11.04
N GLU A 4 -0.21 -19.47 -10.26
CA GLU A 4 -0.75 -20.81 -10.58
C GLU A 4 -2.28 -20.85 -10.54
N ALA A 5 -2.87 -20.13 -9.59
CA ALA A 5 -4.33 -19.97 -9.49
C ALA A 5 -4.93 -19.23 -10.71
N SER A 6 -4.15 -18.37 -11.37
CA SER A 6 -4.55 -17.64 -12.58
C SER A 6 -4.24 -18.43 -13.87
N GLY A 7 -3.70 -19.65 -13.78
CA GLY A 7 -3.35 -20.48 -14.94
C GLY A 7 -2.13 -19.98 -15.74
N VAL A 8 -1.42 -18.97 -15.26
CA VAL A 8 -0.29 -18.36 -16.00
C VAL A 8 0.96 -19.22 -15.86
N ARG A 9 1.39 -19.83 -16.98
CA ARG A 9 2.62 -20.64 -17.07
C ARG A 9 3.74 -19.80 -17.66
N LEU A 10 4.88 -19.73 -16.96
CA LEU A 10 6.07 -18.99 -17.43
C LEU A 10 6.89 -19.82 -18.42
N LYS A 11 7.00 -21.12 -18.16
CA LYS A 11 7.85 -22.03 -18.94
C LYS A 11 7.51 -21.96 -20.43
N ASN A 12 8.50 -21.60 -21.24
CA ASN A 12 8.41 -21.50 -22.70
C ASN A 12 7.40 -20.45 -23.21
N SER A 13 7.02 -19.48 -22.37
CA SER A 13 6.10 -18.39 -22.73
C SER A 13 6.86 -17.14 -23.15
N VAL A 14 6.25 -16.32 -24.01
CA VAL A 14 6.70 -14.95 -24.27
C VAL A 14 5.93 -14.02 -23.33
N ILE A 15 6.66 -13.25 -22.52
CA ILE A 15 6.08 -12.34 -21.53
C ILE A 15 6.23 -10.92 -22.07
N ILE A 16 5.12 -10.19 -22.13
CA ILE A 16 5.09 -8.79 -22.55
C ILE A 16 4.67 -7.96 -21.34
N ILE A 17 5.51 -7.00 -20.96
CA ILE A 17 5.27 -6.07 -19.86
C ILE A 17 5.20 -4.67 -20.47
N ASP A 18 3.99 -4.13 -20.50
CA ASP A 18 3.76 -2.74 -20.85
C ASP A 18 3.92 -1.85 -19.61
N GLU A 19 4.26 -0.58 -19.83
CA GLU A 19 4.62 0.39 -18.79
C GLU A 19 5.70 -0.11 -17.82
N ALA A 20 6.73 -0.75 -18.39
CA ALA A 20 7.83 -1.37 -17.64
C ALA A 20 8.66 -0.39 -16.81
N HIS A 21 8.47 0.93 -16.97
CA HIS A 21 9.07 1.93 -16.09
C HIS A 21 8.65 1.77 -14.63
N ASN A 22 7.48 1.16 -14.36
CA ASN A 22 7.01 0.86 -13.00
C ASN A 22 7.39 -0.55 -12.52
N LEU A 23 8.05 -1.38 -13.34
CA LEU A 23 8.22 -2.81 -13.05
C LEU A 23 9.03 -3.05 -11.77
N THR A 24 10.16 -2.35 -11.63
CA THR A 24 11.05 -2.46 -10.46
C THR A 24 10.30 -2.10 -9.18
N ASP A 25 9.56 -1.00 -9.19
CA ASP A 25 8.77 -0.53 -8.05
C ASP A 25 7.61 -1.47 -7.74
N ALA A 26 6.95 -2.01 -8.78
CA ALA A 26 5.87 -2.97 -8.61
C ALA A 26 6.37 -4.25 -7.91
N ILE A 27 7.51 -4.80 -8.34
CA ILE A 27 8.11 -5.98 -7.69
C ILE A 27 8.46 -5.65 -6.24
N THR A 28 9.16 -4.54 -6.01
CA THR A 28 9.53 -4.07 -4.67
C THR A 28 8.32 -3.93 -3.75
N ASN A 29 7.22 -3.34 -4.23
CA ASN A 29 6.00 -3.12 -3.46
C ASN A 29 5.25 -4.43 -3.18
N ILE A 30 5.19 -5.37 -4.14
CA ILE A 30 4.54 -6.67 -3.96
C ILE A 30 5.24 -7.51 -2.90
N HIS A 31 6.57 -7.42 -2.83
CA HIS A 31 7.40 -8.22 -1.93
C HIS A 31 7.78 -7.50 -0.63
N SER A 32 7.48 -6.20 -0.51
CA SER A 32 7.54 -5.47 0.75
C SER A 32 6.27 -5.71 1.55
N VAL A 33 6.41 -5.99 2.84
CA VAL A 33 5.29 -6.35 3.70
C VAL A 33 5.35 -5.53 4.98
N GLU A 34 4.24 -4.89 5.32
CA GLU A 34 4.06 -4.18 6.58
C GLU A 34 3.08 -4.93 7.48
N VAL A 35 3.43 -5.05 8.75
CA VAL A 35 2.58 -5.63 9.80
C VAL A 35 2.45 -4.63 10.94
N THR A 36 1.21 -4.38 11.35
CA THR A 36 0.92 -3.48 12.48
C THR A 36 0.94 -4.24 13.81
N GLY A 37 1.21 -3.54 14.91
CA GLY A 37 1.11 -4.13 16.24
C GLY A 37 -0.29 -4.63 16.55
N ALA A 38 -1.35 -3.98 16.04
CA ALA A 38 -2.72 -4.46 16.16
C ALA A 38 -2.90 -5.84 15.49
N GLN A 39 -2.30 -6.06 14.32
CA GLN A 39 -2.33 -7.36 13.65
C GLN A 39 -1.56 -8.43 14.44
N LEU A 40 -0.40 -8.09 15.00
CA LEU A 40 0.40 -8.96 15.85
C LEU A 40 -0.35 -9.38 17.13
N LEU A 41 -0.91 -8.42 17.85
CA LEU A 41 -1.67 -8.65 19.08
C LEU A 41 -2.92 -9.49 18.82
N LYS A 42 -3.65 -9.18 17.73
CA LYS A 42 -4.83 -9.95 17.31
C LYS A 42 -4.46 -11.38 16.93
N ALA A 43 -3.40 -11.58 16.14
CA ALA A 43 -2.94 -12.91 15.76
C ALA A 43 -2.50 -13.73 16.98
N HIS A 44 -1.79 -13.11 17.93
CA HIS A 44 -1.36 -13.74 19.17
C HIS A 44 -2.56 -14.18 20.01
N SER A 45 -3.52 -13.27 20.27
CA SER A 45 -4.72 -13.56 21.04
C SER A 45 -5.56 -14.68 20.41
N GLN A 46 -5.76 -14.63 19.09
CA GLN A 46 -6.51 -15.65 18.36
C GLN A 46 -5.82 -17.02 18.40
N LEU A 47 -4.50 -17.06 18.22
CA LEU A 47 -3.73 -18.30 18.23
C LEU A 47 -3.68 -18.93 19.63
N LEU A 48 -3.54 -18.12 20.68
CA LEU A 48 -3.55 -18.58 22.07
C LEU A 48 -4.90 -19.19 22.45
N GLN A 49 -6.01 -18.50 22.12
CA GLN A 49 -7.36 -19.02 22.35
C GLN A 49 -7.61 -20.33 21.59
N TYR A 50 -7.12 -20.43 20.36
CA TYR A 50 -7.21 -21.65 19.56
C TYR A 50 -6.42 -22.81 20.20
N GLN A 51 -5.20 -22.54 20.66
CA GLN A 51 -4.36 -23.53 21.33
C GLN A 51 -5.01 -24.07 22.60
N GLU A 52 -5.49 -23.19 23.49
CA GLU A 52 -6.12 -23.59 24.74
C GLU A 52 -7.40 -24.41 24.50
N ARG A 53 -8.23 -23.97 23.55
CA ARG A 53 -9.48 -24.67 23.22
C ARG A 53 -9.26 -26.07 22.64
N TYR A 54 -8.27 -26.23 21.77
CA TYR A 54 -8.01 -27.50 21.09
C TYR A 54 -6.83 -28.28 21.67
N LYS A 55 -6.35 -27.90 22.86
CA LYS A 55 -5.17 -28.48 23.52
C LYS A 55 -5.16 -30.00 23.56
N LEU A 56 -6.30 -30.62 23.90
CA LEU A 56 -6.46 -32.08 23.97
C LEU A 56 -6.58 -32.77 22.60
N ARG A 57 -6.85 -32.02 21.54
CA ARG A 57 -7.03 -32.55 20.17
C ARG A 57 -5.80 -32.33 19.27
N LEU A 58 -4.88 -31.47 19.68
CA LEU A 58 -3.68 -31.17 18.92
C LEU A 58 -2.63 -32.27 19.15
N THR A 59 -2.00 -32.71 18.06
CA THR A 59 -0.81 -33.56 18.18
C THR A 59 0.33 -32.80 18.86
N ALA A 60 1.23 -33.50 19.55
CA ALA A 60 2.38 -32.88 20.20
C ALA A 60 3.22 -32.03 19.24
N LYS A 61 3.39 -32.48 17.98
CA LYS A 61 4.09 -31.74 16.92
C LYS A 61 3.40 -30.41 16.58
N ASN A 62 2.07 -30.43 16.39
CA ASN A 62 1.32 -29.21 16.06
C ASN A 62 1.28 -28.24 17.25
N MET A 63 1.17 -28.78 18.47
CA MET A 63 1.23 -27.99 19.69
C MET A 63 2.59 -27.28 19.84
N LEU A 64 3.70 -27.99 19.57
CA LEU A 64 5.03 -27.39 19.57
C LEU A 64 5.15 -26.25 18.54
N ASN A 65 4.72 -26.47 17.30
CA ASN A 65 4.80 -25.44 16.26
C ASN A 65 3.92 -24.21 16.58
N ILE A 66 2.74 -24.41 17.16
CA ILE A 66 1.87 -23.32 17.62
C ILE A 66 2.52 -22.55 18.77
N SER A 67 3.11 -23.23 19.75
CA SER A 67 3.85 -22.58 20.84
C SER A 67 5.05 -21.78 20.31
N GLN A 68 5.79 -22.32 19.35
CA GLN A 68 6.90 -21.59 18.70
C GLN A 68 6.39 -20.34 17.98
N LEU A 69 5.28 -20.43 17.26
CA LEU A 69 4.66 -19.28 16.59
C LEU A 69 4.20 -18.21 17.60
N LEU A 70 3.61 -18.60 18.74
CA LEU A 70 3.27 -17.68 19.81
C LEU A 70 4.52 -16.96 20.36
N VAL A 71 5.62 -17.70 20.59
CA VAL A 71 6.90 -17.11 21.03
C VAL A 71 7.43 -16.09 20.03
N VAL A 72 7.34 -16.39 18.72
CA VAL A 72 7.74 -15.43 17.66
C VAL A 72 6.89 -14.16 17.73
N LEU A 73 5.56 -14.29 17.89
CA LEU A 73 4.65 -13.15 18.00
C LEU A 73 4.98 -12.27 19.21
N VAL A 74 5.23 -12.87 20.37
CA VAL A 74 5.64 -12.13 21.58
C VAL A 74 6.95 -11.38 21.35
N ARG A 75 7.94 -12.01 20.69
CA ARG A 75 9.23 -11.37 20.37
C ARG A 75 9.06 -10.17 19.43
N LEU A 76 8.17 -10.28 18.43
CA LEU A 76 7.86 -9.17 17.52
C LEU A 76 7.09 -8.04 18.21
N ILE A 77 6.12 -8.35 19.06
CA ILE A 77 5.40 -7.35 19.86
C ILE A 77 6.38 -6.57 20.76
N LYS A 78 7.37 -7.27 21.33
CA LYS A 78 8.43 -6.63 22.13
C LYS A 78 9.29 -5.65 21.31
N GLN A 79 9.54 -5.93 20.03
CA GLN A 79 10.24 -4.99 19.13
C GLN A 79 9.45 -3.71 18.87
N LEU A 80 8.13 -3.73 19.09
CA LEU A 80 7.25 -2.56 18.99
C LEU A 80 7.06 -1.84 20.33
N GLY A 81 7.81 -2.21 21.37
CA GLY A 81 7.74 -1.60 22.70
C GLY A 81 6.65 -2.16 23.62
N GLY A 82 6.00 -3.27 23.24
CA GLY A 82 5.02 -3.95 24.10
C GLY A 82 5.67 -4.83 25.17
N GLU A 83 5.00 -4.97 26.33
CA GLU A 83 5.45 -5.84 27.41
C GLU A 83 5.05 -7.31 27.19
N ALA A 84 5.93 -8.23 27.59
CA ALA A 84 5.66 -9.66 27.52
C ALA A 84 4.67 -10.07 28.63
N GLY A 85 3.42 -10.31 28.25
CA GLY A 85 2.39 -10.86 29.15
C GLY A 85 1.27 -9.88 29.53
N VAL A 86 1.43 -8.58 29.26
CA VAL A 86 0.36 -7.59 29.38
C VAL A 86 -0.01 -7.15 27.96
N LEU A 87 -1.23 -7.47 27.50
CA LEU A 87 -1.82 -6.91 26.26
C LEU A 87 -2.15 -5.41 26.45
N GLY A 88 -1.26 -4.67 27.11
CA GLY A 88 -1.36 -3.24 27.30
C GLY A 88 -0.95 -2.53 26.01
N THR A 89 -1.70 -1.48 25.69
CA THR A 89 -1.45 -0.61 24.53
C THR A 89 -0.35 0.42 24.80
N GLU A 90 0.10 0.52 26.06
CA GLU A 90 1.06 1.52 26.51
C GLU A 90 2.49 1.13 26.10
N VAL A 91 3.15 2.05 25.41
CA VAL A 91 4.51 1.87 24.91
C VAL A 91 5.47 2.46 25.94
N ASN A 92 6.35 1.64 26.51
CA ASN A 92 7.39 2.08 27.46
C ASN A 92 8.56 2.83 26.79
N THR A 93 8.46 3.12 25.49
CA THR A 93 9.54 3.66 24.66
C THR A 93 9.10 4.90 23.89
N LYS A 94 10.01 5.85 23.70
CA LYS A 94 9.72 7.08 22.93
C LYS A 94 9.42 6.73 21.47
N PRO A 95 8.50 7.47 20.81
CA PRO A 95 8.28 7.33 19.37
C PRO A 95 9.59 7.42 18.60
N SER A 96 9.86 6.43 17.75
CA SER A 96 11.12 6.32 17.01
C SER A 96 10.96 5.51 15.74
N SER A 97 11.80 5.81 14.74
CA SER A 97 11.90 5.04 13.51
C SER A 97 13.33 4.53 13.37
N LYS A 98 13.50 3.21 13.28
CA LYS A 98 14.79 2.53 13.11
C LYS A 98 14.78 1.72 11.82
N ILE A 99 15.88 1.78 11.08
CA ILE A 99 16.15 0.89 9.95
C ILE A 99 17.27 -0.07 10.38
N ALA A 100 17.08 -1.37 10.16
CA ALA A 100 18.06 -2.40 10.48
C ALA A 100 18.25 -3.35 9.30
N MET A 101 19.42 -4.00 9.25
CA MET A 101 19.61 -5.18 8.40
C MET A 101 18.77 -6.35 8.93
N LEU A 102 18.48 -7.34 8.08
CA LEU A 102 17.67 -8.50 8.47
C LEU A 102 18.35 -9.28 9.60
N ASN A 103 19.63 -9.58 9.45
CA ASN A 103 20.38 -10.37 10.44
C ASN A 103 20.46 -9.65 11.79
N ASP A 104 20.73 -8.34 11.79
CA ASP A 104 20.76 -7.53 13.02
C ASP A 104 19.39 -7.56 13.71
N PHE A 105 18.31 -7.39 12.94
CA PHE A 105 16.95 -7.49 13.47
C PHE A 105 16.63 -8.88 14.04
N LEU A 106 17.03 -9.95 13.36
CA LEU A 106 16.81 -11.33 13.81
C LEU A 106 17.57 -11.61 15.12
N MET A 107 18.77 -11.07 15.28
CA MET A 107 19.55 -11.16 16.52
C MET A 107 18.93 -10.33 17.64
N ASP A 108 18.61 -9.06 17.38
CA ASP A 108 17.99 -8.14 18.35
C ASP A 108 16.64 -8.69 18.88
N SER A 109 15.86 -9.31 17.99
CA SER A 109 14.57 -9.93 18.32
C SER A 109 14.68 -11.34 18.89
N LYS A 110 15.89 -11.91 18.95
CA LYS A 110 16.17 -13.31 19.29
C LYS A 110 15.44 -14.31 18.38
N LEU A 111 15.06 -13.91 17.17
CA LEU A 111 14.40 -14.79 16.19
C LEU A 111 15.37 -15.70 15.46
N ASP A 112 16.67 -15.40 15.51
CA ASP A 112 17.78 -16.27 15.10
C ASP A 112 17.71 -17.68 15.72
N ASN A 113 17.20 -17.79 16.96
CA ASN A 113 17.03 -19.04 17.69
C ASN A 113 15.80 -19.86 17.28
N VAL A 114 15.03 -19.38 16.29
CA VAL A 114 13.80 -20.03 15.83
C VAL A 114 13.93 -20.33 14.34
N ASN A 115 13.64 -21.59 13.96
CA ASN A 115 13.60 -21.96 12.55
C ASN A 115 12.32 -21.42 11.89
N LEU A 116 12.39 -20.20 11.36
CA LEU A 116 11.27 -19.53 10.68
C LEU A 116 10.80 -20.29 9.44
N PHE A 117 11.69 -20.96 8.70
CA PHE A 117 11.31 -21.82 7.55
C PHE A 117 10.37 -22.95 7.96
N LYS A 118 10.64 -23.60 9.10
CA LYS A 118 9.76 -24.64 9.65
C LYS A 118 8.40 -24.09 10.09
N ILE A 119 8.37 -22.88 10.66
CA ILE A 119 7.13 -22.21 11.05
C ILE A 119 6.30 -21.85 9.81
N ILE A 120 6.91 -21.27 8.78
CA ILE A 120 6.27 -20.96 7.50
C ILE A 120 5.67 -22.25 6.90
N GLY A 121 6.47 -23.32 6.78
CA GLY A 121 6.02 -24.60 6.26
C GLY A 121 4.88 -25.22 7.07
N PHE A 122 4.91 -25.10 8.41
CA PHE A 122 3.80 -25.51 9.26
C PHE A 122 2.53 -24.69 9.00
N CYS A 123 2.63 -23.37 8.91
CA CYS A 123 1.49 -22.49 8.67
C CYS A 123 0.76 -22.82 7.36
N GLU A 124 1.53 -23.15 6.32
CA GLU A 124 1.04 -23.50 5.00
C GLU A 124 0.40 -24.89 4.97
N THR A 125 1.14 -25.90 5.42
CA THR A 125 0.67 -27.31 5.40
C THR A 125 -0.53 -27.54 6.32
N SER A 126 -0.57 -26.87 7.47
CA SER A 126 -1.68 -26.99 8.42
C SER A 126 -2.87 -26.10 8.07
N GLU A 127 -2.70 -25.15 7.14
CA GLU A 127 -3.65 -24.08 6.84
C GLU A 127 -4.18 -23.37 8.10
N ILE A 128 -3.33 -23.20 9.12
CA ILE A 128 -3.72 -22.66 10.43
C ILE A 128 -4.39 -21.28 10.32
N ALA A 129 -3.99 -20.45 9.36
CA ALA A 129 -4.62 -19.16 9.10
C ALA A 129 -6.11 -19.30 8.72
N LYS A 130 -6.47 -20.28 7.89
CA LYS A 130 -7.87 -20.57 7.52
C LYS A 130 -8.63 -21.15 8.72
N LYS A 131 -8.00 -22.04 9.49
CA LYS A 131 -8.58 -22.62 10.72
C LYS A 131 -8.88 -21.54 11.77
N LEU A 132 -7.98 -20.57 11.93
CA LEU A 132 -8.18 -19.43 12.83
C LEU A 132 -9.32 -18.52 12.36
N ILE A 133 -9.45 -18.23 11.07
CA ILE A 133 -10.61 -17.49 10.54
C ILE A 133 -11.91 -18.22 10.91
N GLY A 134 -11.97 -19.54 10.66
CA GLY A 134 -13.15 -20.34 11.01
C GLY A 134 -13.43 -20.41 12.52
N PHE A 135 -12.37 -20.44 13.34
CA PHE A 135 -12.48 -20.40 14.81
C PHE A 135 -13.05 -19.08 15.31
N VAL A 136 -12.49 -17.96 14.84
CA VAL A 136 -12.91 -16.60 15.19
C VAL A 136 -14.37 -16.38 14.81
N GLY A 137 -14.76 -16.75 13.59
CA GLY A 137 -16.14 -16.63 13.13
C GLY A 137 -17.14 -17.45 13.95
N LYS A 138 -16.73 -18.61 14.49
CA LYS A 138 -17.59 -19.47 15.31
C LYS A 138 -17.65 -19.10 16.78
N TYR A 139 -16.55 -18.59 17.35
CA TYR A 139 -16.39 -18.52 18.80
C TYR A 139 -16.08 -17.13 19.35
N GLN A 140 -15.57 -16.19 18.56
CA GLN A 140 -15.49 -14.79 18.99
C GLN A 140 -16.84 -14.08 18.76
N ALA A 141 -17.56 -14.38 17.67
CA ALA A 141 -18.93 -13.88 17.46
C ALA A 141 -19.95 -14.37 18.50
N ALA A 142 -19.63 -15.43 19.26
CA ALA A 142 -20.46 -15.95 20.33
C ALA A 142 -20.23 -15.25 21.69
N ASN A 143 -19.11 -14.52 21.85
CA ASN A 143 -18.74 -13.84 23.10
C ASN A 143 -19.14 -12.35 23.13
N ASP A 144 -19.61 -11.77 22.01
CA ASP A 144 -20.12 -10.39 21.94
C ASP A 144 -21.63 -10.26 22.22
N LYS A 145 -22.28 -11.30 22.76
CA LYS A 145 -23.61 -11.17 23.37
C LYS A 145 -23.43 -10.99 24.88
N PRO A 146 -24.00 -9.93 25.50
CA PRO A 146 -23.95 -9.77 26.95
C PRO A 146 -24.49 -11.03 27.64
N GLN A 147 -23.79 -11.49 28.68
CA GLN A 147 -24.25 -12.56 29.54
C GLN A 147 -25.54 -12.15 30.26
N GLU A 148 -26.69 -12.65 29.80
CA GLU A 148 -27.84 -12.84 30.69
C GLU A 148 -27.83 -14.29 31.20
N ASN A 149 -27.91 -14.41 32.52
CA ASN A 149 -28.07 -15.66 33.27
C ASN A 149 -29.19 -16.50 32.65
N LYS A 150 -28.88 -17.74 32.24
CA LYS A 150 -29.89 -18.71 31.84
C LYS A 150 -30.27 -19.60 33.01
N GLU A 151 -31.39 -19.28 33.63
CA GLU A 151 -32.26 -20.31 34.22
C GLU A 151 -33.03 -21.03 33.11
N GLU A 152 -33.10 -22.35 33.23
CA GLU A 152 -33.83 -23.24 32.34
C GLU A 152 -35.35 -23.07 32.49
N LYS A 153 -36.05 -22.59 31.45
CA LYS A 153 -37.49 -22.89 31.26
C LYS A 153 -37.84 -23.26 29.81
N ARG A 154 -37.84 -24.58 29.62
CA ARG A 154 -38.80 -25.46 28.89
C ARG A 154 -39.69 -24.87 27.78
N SER A 155 -39.42 -25.34 26.56
CA SER A 155 -40.28 -26.08 25.62
C SER A 155 -41.67 -25.58 25.18
N VAL A 156 -42.33 -24.62 25.83
CA VAL A 156 -43.69 -24.18 25.45
C VAL A 156 -43.66 -22.86 24.67
N SER A 157 -42.71 -21.97 24.96
CA SER A 157 -42.56 -20.68 24.27
C SER A 157 -42.23 -20.82 22.78
N LYS A 158 -41.41 -21.81 22.42
CA LYS A 158 -41.08 -22.14 21.01
C LYS A 158 -42.26 -22.69 20.20
N PHE A 159 -43.30 -23.19 20.87
CA PHE A 159 -44.50 -23.70 20.21
C PHE A 159 -45.48 -22.54 19.89
N LEU A 160 -45.59 -21.56 20.78
CA LEU A 160 -46.44 -20.37 20.58
C LEU A 160 -45.87 -19.42 19.52
N GLU A 161 -44.55 -19.27 19.41
CA GLU A 161 -43.93 -18.43 18.36
C GLU A 161 -44.18 -18.98 16.94
N LYS A 162 -44.19 -20.31 16.76
CA LYS A 162 -44.47 -20.95 15.47
C LYS A 162 -45.91 -20.76 14.99
N MET A 163 -46.87 -20.54 15.89
CA MET A 163 -48.27 -20.27 15.51
C MET A 163 -48.49 -18.80 15.09
N CYS A 164 -47.67 -17.86 15.57
CA CYS A 164 -47.74 -16.46 15.16
C CYS A 164 -47.12 -16.18 13.78
N GLU A 165 -46.13 -16.97 13.36
CA GLU A 165 -45.48 -16.82 12.04
C GLU A 165 -46.33 -17.37 10.87
N ALA A 166 -47.29 -18.26 11.13
CA ALA A 166 -48.15 -18.82 10.09
C ALA A 166 -49.19 -17.81 9.55
N ASN A 167 -49.51 -16.74 10.29
CA ASN A 167 -50.55 -15.76 9.93
C ASN A 167 -50.03 -14.48 9.27
N LYS A 168 -48.74 -14.39 8.90
CA LYS A 168 -48.15 -13.21 8.23
C LYS A 168 -47.83 -13.39 6.73
N LYS A 169 -48.24 -14.51 6.11
CA LYS A 169 -47.98 -14.79 4.69
C LYS A 169 -49.10 -14.38 3.70
N VAL A 170 -50.00 -13.48 4.10
CA VAL A 170 -50.99 -12.92 3.17
C VAL A 170 -51.05 -11.39 3.37
N ALA A 171 -50.13 -10.67 2.73
CA ALA A 171 -50.32 -9.27 2.33
C ALA A 171 -49.11 -8.75 1.53
N VAL A 172 -49.40 -8.45 0.25
CA VAL A 172 -48.71 -7.50 -0.64
C VAL A 172 -47.43 -7.95 -1.35
N LEU A 173 -47.64 -8.57 -2.52
CA LEU A 173 -46.92 -8.28 -3.76
C LEU A 173 -47.26 -6.83 -4.19
N ASP A 174 -46.25 -5.96 -4.34
CA ASP A 174 -46.10 -5.13 -5.55
C ASP A 174 -44.93 -4.14 -5.43
N LYS A 175 -44.11 -4.15 -6.48
CA LYS A 175 -43.29 -3.08 -7.10
C LYS A 175 -41.83 -3.48 -7.33
N MET A 176 -41.60 -3.83 -8.60
CA MET A 176 -40.29 -3.90 -9.24
C MET A 176 -39.69 -2.50 -9.36
N ASP A 177 -38.45 -2.35 -8.93
CA ASP A 177 -37.53 -1.32 -9.43
C ASP A 177 -36.13 -1.94 -9.53
N VAL A 178 -35.62 -1.99 -10.76
CA VAL A 178 -34.32 -2.54 -11.11
C VAL A 178 -33.26 -1.51 -10.72
N LYS A 179 -32.56 -1.74 -9.61
CA LYS A 179 -31.27 -1.10 -9.32
C LYS A 179 -30.15 -2.06 -9.68
N VAL A 180 -29.32 -1.65 -10.64
CA VAL A 180 -28.03 -2.25 -10.95
C VAL A 180 -27.15 -2.12 -9.71
N GLU A 181 -26.98 -3.22 -8.98
CA GLU A 181 -26.03 -3.29 -7.87
C GLU A 181 -24.61 -3.23 -8.43
N GLU A 182 -23.89 -2.18 -8.07
CA GLU A 182 -22.44 -2.12 -8.10
C GLU A 182 -21.90 -3.35 -7.36
N LYS A 183 -21.14 -4.20 -8.07
CA LYS A 183 -20.37 -5.28 -7.46
C LYS A 183 -19.43 -4.68 -6.43
N LYS A 184 -19.79 -4.78 -5.15
CA LYS A 184 -18.85 -4.66 -4.05
C LYS A 184 -17.82 -5.78 -4.24
N ASP A 185 -16.59 -5.39 -4.52
CA ASP A 185 -15.44 -6.29 -4.48
C ASP A 185 -15.47 -7.07 -3.17
N PHE A 186 -15.55 -8.39 -3.30
CA PHE A 186 -15.44 -9.32 -2.19
C PHE A 186 -14.01 -9.23 -1.64
N ILE A 187 -13.77 -8.33 -0.69
CA ILE A 187 -12.56 -8.36 0.13
C ILE A 187 -12.70 -9.60 1.02
N VAL A 188 -12.08 -10.71 0.60
CA VAL A 188 -11.86 -11.87 1.47
C VAL A 188 -11.18 -11.34 2.73
N PRO A 189 -11.73 -11.52 3.94
CA PRO A 189 -11.12 -10.99 5.15
C PRO A 189 -9.73 -11.61 5.32
N SER A 190 -8.71 -10.82 5.00
CA SER A 190 -7.32 -11.24 5.04
C SER A 190 -6.95 -11.54 6.49
N SER A 191 -6.66 -12.81 6.80
CA SER A 191 -6.21 -13.21 8.14
C SER A 191 -5.00 -12.37 8.57
N PRO A 192 -4.99 -11.80 9.79
CA PRO A 192 -3.78 -11.18 10.35
C PRO A 192 -2.57 -12.12 10.28
N LEU A 193 -2.80 -13.43 10.39
CA LEU A 193 -1.73 -14.42 10.29
C LEU A 193 -1.17 -14.57 8.86
N ASN A 194 -1.95 -14.31 7.79
CA ASN A 194 -1.42 -14.33 6.43
C ASN A 194 -0.44 -13.17 6.16
N HIS A 195 -0.70 -12.00 6.73
CA HIS A 195 0.24 -10.87 6.68
C HIS A 195 1.53 -11.22 7.42
N LEU A 196 1.42 -11.88 8.56
CA LEU A 196 2.57 -12.37 9.34
C LEU A 196 3.39 -13.43 8.59
N ILE A 197 2.74 -14.38 7.94
CA ILE A 197 3.43 -15.38 7.10
C ILE A 197 4.18 -14.69 5.96
N SER A 198 3.57 -13.68 5.34
CA SER A 198 4.21 -12.88 4.29
C SER A 198 5.41 -12.10 4.82
N PHE A 199 5.30 -11.53 6.02
CA PHE A 199 6.41 -10.87 6.71
C PHE A 199 7.53 -11.84 7.07
N PHE A 200 7.20 -13.05 7.57
CA PHE A 200 8.18 -14.10 7.84
C PHE A 200 8.97 -14.49 6.59
N ARG A 201 8.28 -14.62 5.44
CA ARG A 201 8.94 -14.88 4.15
C ARG A 201 9.91 -13.74 3.79
N GLY A 202 9.50 -12.48 4.00
CA GLY A 202 10.36 -11.33 3.78
C GLY A 202 11.63 -11.34 4.63
N ILE A 203 11.53 -11.58 5.94
CA ILE A 203 12.70 -11.62 6.84
C ILE A 203 13.56 -12.87 6.69
N THR A 204 13.10 -13.88 5.95
CA THR A 204 13.90 -15.06 5.58
C THR A 204 14.66 -14.92 4.26
N ASN A 205 14.53 -13.79 3.56
CA ASN A 205 15.33 -13.47 2.37
C ASN A 205 16.80 -13.19 2.74
N GLU A 206 17.68 -13.08 1.74
CA GLU A 206 19.09 -12.75 2.00
C GLU A 206 19.24 -11.34 2.60
N ASN A 207 20.19 -11.20 3.53
CA ASN A 207 20.40 -9.95 4.27
C ASN A 207 20.68 -8.73 3.38
N LYS A 208 21.30 -8.95 2.21
CA LYS A 208 21.60 -7.90 1.24
C LYS A 208 20.34 -7.38 0.52
N ASP A 209 19.29 -8.19 0.41
CA ASP A 209 18.16 -7.94 -0.48
C ASP A 209 17.06 -7.09 0.15
N GLY A 210 17.09 -6.84 1.46
CA GLY A 210 16.06 -6.04 2.12
C GLY A 210 16.51 -5.37 3.41
N ARG A 211 15.61 -4.58 4.00
CA ARG A 211 15.77 -3.95 5.31
C ARG A 211 14.50 -4.08 6.12
N ILE A 212 14.62 -3.97 7.43
CA ILE A 212 13.48 -3.86 8.34
C ILE A 212 13.38 -2.44 8.83
N VAL A 213 12.21 -1.84 8.65
CA VAL A 213 11.83 -0.56 9.25
C VAL A 213 10.91 -0.83 10.41
N THR A 214 11.35 -0.43 11.59
CA THR A 214 10.56 -0.46 12.82
C THR A 214 10.12 0.95 13.13
N ASN A 215 8.81 1.18 13.15
CA ASN A 215 8.23 2.47 13.51
C ASN A 215 7.43 2.30 14.80
N ILE A 216 7.94 2.86 15.88
CA ILE A 216 7.33 2.85 17.21
C ILE A 216 6.57 4.17 17.39
N LYS A 217 5.28 4.05 17.70
CA LYS A 217 4.40 5.17 18.07
C LYS A 217 4.07 5.13 19.56
N GLU A 218 3.22 6.04 20.03
CA GLU A 218 2.75 6.09 21.42
C GLU A 218 1.94 4.84 21.82
N ASN A 219 1.29 4.19 20.84
CA ASN A 219 0.51 2.98 21.04
C ASN A 219 1.06 1.82 20.21
N VAL A 220 1.26 0.66 20.83
CA VAL A 220 1.74 -0.56 20.16
C VAL A 220 0.86 -0.90 18.95
N ASN A 221 -0.46 -0.69 19.05
CA ASN A 221 -1.41 -0.97 17.97
C ASN A 221 -1.08 -0.24 16.67
N GLU A 222 -0.56 0.98 16.79
CA GLU A 222 -0.23 1.85 15.65
C GLU A 222 1.23 1.74 15.21
N SER A 223 2.08 1.11 16.03
CA SER A 223 3.45 0.78 15.68
C SER A 223 3.48 -0.27 14.57
N THR A 224 4.53 -0.25 13.75
CA THR A 224 4.65 -1.10 12.55
C THR A 224 6.03 -1.71 12.39
N LEU A 225 6.05 -2.92 11.84
CA LEU A 225 7.24 -3.57 11.31
C LEU A 225 7.06 -3.73 9.81
N LYS A 226 7.97 -3.16 9.03
CA LYS A 226 7.95 -3.25 7.58
C LYS A 226 9.22 -3.91 7.07
N TYR A 227 9.06 -5.03 6.38
CA TYR A 227 10.10 -5.54 5.50
C TYR A 227 10.04 -4.76 4.19
N MET A 228 11.16 -4.15 3.83
CA MET A 228 11.36 -3.45 2.56
C MET A 228 12.31 -4.27 1.69
N LEU A 229 11.82 -4.77 0.57
CA LEU A 229 12.68 -5.34 -0.46
C LEU A 229 13.47 -4.19 -1.10
N LEU A 230 14.77 -4.35 -1.24
CA LEU A 230 15.66 -3.41 -1.92
C LEU A 230 16.20 -3.96 -3.24
N ASN A 231 16.25 -5.29 -3.38
CA ASN A 231 16.73 -5.96 -4.57
C ASN A 231 15.60 -6.76 -5.26
N PRO A 232 14.92 -6.18 -6.26
CA PRO A 232 13.82 -6.85 -6.97
C PRO A 232 14.29 -7.98 -7.91
N SER A 233 15.58 -8.01 -8.26
CA SER A 233 16.14 -8.99 -9.19
C SER A 233 16.01 -10.44 -8.71
N THR A 234 16.01 -10.67 -7.40
CA THR A 234 15.91 -12.02 -6.82
C THR A 234 14.57 -12.67 -7.12
N HIS A 235 13.49 -11.90 -7.06
CA HIS A 235 12.15 -12.34 -7.41
C HIS A 235 11.93 -12.38 -8.92
N PHE A 236 12.62 -11.54 -9.68
CA PHE A 236 12.53 -11.52 -11.15
C PHE A 236 13.33 -12.65 -11.82
N LYS A 237 14.30 -13.25 -11.11
CA LYS A 237 15.15 -14.34 -11.61
C LYS A 237 14.37 -15.53 -12.15
N GLU A 238 13.32 -15.96 -11.46
CA GLU A 238 12.45 -17.07 -11.92
C GLU A 238 11.75 -16.75 -13.24
N ILE A 239 11.38 -15.47 -13.44
CA ILE A 239 10.74 -15.01 -14.67
C ILE A 239 11.73 -15.05 -15.83
N ILE A 240 12.98 -14.63 -15.60
CA ILE A 240 14.05 -14.70 -16.62
C ILE A 240 14.40 -16.15 -16.97
N SER A 241 14.47 -17.05 -15.99
CA SER A 241 14.85 -18.45 -16.24
C SER A 241 13.79 -19.26 -16.97
N ASP A 242 12.51 -19.01 -16.69
CA ASP A 242 11.42 -19.82 -17.21
C ASP A 242 10.88 -19.32 -18.55
N ALA A 243 10.88 -18.00 -18.75
CA ALA A 243 10.34 -17.40 -19.97
C ALA A 243 11.20 -17.73 -21.19
N LYS A 244 10.53 -17.92 -22.35
CA LYS A 244 11.21 -18.02 -23.65
C LYS A 244 11.80 -16.68 -24.07
N ALA A 245 11.04 -15.61 -23.86
CA ALA A 245 11.44 -14.24 -24.14
C ALA A 245 10.66 -13.27 -23.24
N ILE A 246 11.27 -12.15 -22.90
CA ILE A 246 10.64 -11.06 -22.14
C ILE A 246 10.76 -9.80 -22.99
N VAL A 247 9.62 -9.17 -23.28
CA VAL A 247 9.52 -7.88 -23.96
C VAL A 247 9.04 -6.86 -22.94
N VAL A 248 9.85 -5.84 -22.73
CA VAL A 248 9.53 -4.69 -21.87
C VAL A 248 9.32 -3.48 -22.76
N ALA A 249 8.20 -2.78 -22.56
CA ALA A 249 7.84 -1.58 -23.31
C ALA A 249 7.44 -0.47 -22.34
N GLY A 250 7.72 0.78 -22.71
CA GLY A 250 7.32 1.96 -21.93
C GLY A 250 7.80 3.25 -22.59
N GLY A 251 6.98 4.30 -22.50
CA GLY A 251 7.27 5.59 -23.15
C GLY A 251 8.35 6.42 -22.46
N THR A 252 8.66 6.13 -21.19
CA THR A 252 9.51 6.96 -20.31
C THR A 252 10.69 6.20 -19.70
N MET A 253 11.15 5.14 -20.37
CA MET A 253 12.16 4.22 -19.82
C MET A 253 13.62 4.73 -19.91
N GLN A 254 13.88 5.92 -20.47
CA GLN A 254 15.25 6.43 -20.56
C GLN A 254 15.71 7.07 -19.24
N PRO A 255 16.95 6.81 -18.78
CA PRO A 255 17.96 5.93 -19.38
C PRO A 255 17.69 4.43 -19.10
N THR A 256 17.71 3.60 -20.15
CA THR A 256 17.42 2.16 -20.03
C THR A 256 18.55 1.35 -19.39
N SER A 257 19.75 1.92 -19.27
CA SER A 257 20.90 1.26 -18.66
C SER A 257 20.66 0.89 -17.20
N GLU A 258 20.11 1.81 -16.41
CA GLU A 258 19.84 1.59 -14.98
C GLU A 258 18.86 0.44 -14.78
N PHE A 259 17.78 0.44 -15.56
CA PHE A 259 16.78 -0.62 -15.54
C PHE A 259 17.37 -1.99 -15.86
N VAL A 260 18.26 -2.07 -16.85
CA VAL A 260 18.96 -3.31 -17.21
C VAL A 260 19.93 -3.74 -16.10
N ASP A 261 20.74 -2.81 -15.60
CA ASP A 261 21.82 -3.11 -14.66
C ASP A 261 21.32 -3.44 -13.25
N GLN A 262 20.16 -2.92 -12.85
CA GLN A 262 19.56 -3.19 -11.54
C GLN A 262 18.62 -4.39 -11.53
N LEU A 263 17.88 -4.64 -12.62
CA LEU A 263 16.88 -5.71 -12.65
C LEU A 263 17.35 -6.94 -13.44
N PHE A 264 17.72 -6.77 -14.71
CA PHE A 264 17.93 -7.88 -15.64
C PHE A 264 19.27 -8.59 -15.44
N ILE A 265 20.37 -7.83 -15.35
CA ILE A 265 21.70 -8.42 -15.17
C ILE A 265 21.78 -9.19 -13.84
N PRO A 266 21.35 -8.63 -12.68
CA PRO A 266 21.41 -9.34 -11.42
C PRO A 266 20.42 -10.52 -11.34
N ALA A 267 19.32 -10.47 -12.09
CA ALA A 267 18.38 -11.58 -12.23
C ALA A 267 18.90 -12.70 -13.16
N GLY A 268 20.06 -12.52 -13.80
CA GLY A 268 20.75 -13.56 -14.57
C GLY A 268 20.67 -13.42 -16.09
N ALA A 269 20.12 -12.33 -16.62
CA ALA A 269 20.18 -12.05 -18.05
C ALA A 269 21.62 -11.71 -18.48
N LYS A 270 22.04 -12.24 -19.63
CA LYS A 270 23.31 -11.84 -20.26
C LYS A 270 23.08 -10.57 -21.07
N ARG A 271 23.99 -9.60 -20.96
CA ARG A 271 23.88 -8.34 -21.71
C ARG A 271 23.85 -8.54 -23.23
N THR A 272 24.51 -9.58 -23.74
CA THR A 272 24.46 -9.98 -25.16
C THR A 272 23.08 -10.39 -25.65
N ASN A 273 22.19 -10.78 -24.74
CA ASN A 273 20.83 -11.24 -25.06
C ASN A 273 19.79 -10.13 -24.91
N ILE A 274 20.22 -8.91 -24.55
CA ILE A 274 19.34 -7.77 -24.36
C ILE A 274 19.43 -6.89 -25.59
N VAL A 275 18.32 -6.79 -26.31
CA VAL A 275 18.19 -5.90 -27.45
C VAL A 275 17.36 -4.70 -27.02
N HIS A 276 17.88 -3.51 -27.26
CA HIS A 276 17.19 -2.26 -26.99
C HIS A 276 16.82 -1.59 -28.32
N PHE A 277 15.58 -1.12 -28.41
CA PHE A 277 15.10 -0.34 -29.54
C PHE A 277 14.26 0.82 -29.01
N SER A 278 14.50 2.03 -29.52
CA SER A 278 13.74 3.23 -29.19
C SER A 278 13.28 3.92 -30.46
N TYR A 279 12.01 4.28 -30.52
CA TYR A 279 11.47 5.10 -31.60
C TYR A 279 11.78 6.58 -31.32
N GLY A 280 11.96 7.35 -32.39
CA GLY A 280 12.06 8.81 -32.29
C GLY A 280 10.75 9.44 -31.81
N HIS A 281 10.80 10.74 -31.51
CA HIS A 281 9.61 11.46 -31.09
C HIS A 281 8.59 11.51 -32.23
N VAL A 282 7.34 11.12 -31.95
CA VAL A 282 6.21 11.24 -32.92
C VAL A 282 5.77 12.69 -33.12
N ILE A 283 6.11 13.59 -32.18
CA ILE A 283 5.71 15.00 -32.21
C ILE A 283 6.85 15.78 -32.89
N PRO A 284 6.56 16.57 -33.93
CA PRO A 284 7.53 17.49 -34.53
C PRO A 284 8.09 18.49 -33.52
N ASP A 285 9.37 18.87 -33.65
CA ASP A 285 10.05 19.80 -32.74
C ASP A 285 9.35 21.16 -32.61
N GLU A 286 8.67 21.61 -33.67
CA GLU A 286 7.86 22.84 -33.67
C GLU A 286 6.63 22.80 -32.75
N ASN A 287 6.18 21.60 -32.36
CA ASN A 287 5.01 21.40 -31.52
C ASN A 287 5.36 21.17 -30.04
N LEU A 288 6.66 21.09 -29.69
CA LEU A 288 7.11 20.89 -28.31
C LEU A 288 8.34 21.74 -27.99
N VAL A 289 8.21 22.60 -26.98
CA VAL A 289 9.31 23.39 -26.45
C VAL A 289 9.56 23.00 -25.00
N ALA A 290 10.77 22.49 -24.71
CA ALA A 290 11.23 22.20 -23.36
C ALA A 290 12.26 23.27 -22.92
N MET A 291 12.02 23.89 -21.76
CA MET A 291 12.88 24.95 -21.22
C MET A 291 13.16 24.72 -19.74
N VAL A 292 14.40 24.97 -19.33
CA VAL A 292 14.83 24.95 -17.92
C VAL A 292 14.94 26.38 -17.42
N MET A 293 14.10 26.73 -16.45
CA MET A 293 14.09 28.07 -15.84
C MET A 293 14.94 28.07 -14.58
N ALA A 294 16.20 28.50 -14.70
CA ALA A 294 17.14 28.57 -13.57
C ALA A 294 16.97 29.84 -12.72
N LYS A 295 16.34 30.89 -13.27
CA LYS A 295 16.16 32.19 -12.60
C LYS A 295 14.73 32.69 -12.72
N GLY A 296 14.26 33.37 -11.68
CA GLY A 296 12.97 34.03 -11.64
C GLY A 296 12.96 35.42 -12.29
N PRO A 297 11.79 36.07 -12.41
CA PRO A 297 11.64 37.38 -13.04
C PRO A 297 12.50 38.52 -12.46
N SER A 298 12.89 38.43 -11.19
CA SER A 298 13.79 39.38 -10.51
C SER A 298 15.28 39.06 -10.71
N GLY A 299 15.62 37.97 -11.40
CA GLY A 299 16.98 37.45 -11.55
C GLY A 299 17.43 36.53 -10.40
N MET A 300 16.60 36.31 -9.39
CA MET A 300 16.84 35.37 -8.29
C MET A 300 16.98 33.94 -8.81
N GLU A 301 17.94 33.19 -8.27
CA GLU A 301 18.15 31.78 -8.59
C GLU A 301 17.03 30.89 -8.02
N LEU A 302 16.49 30.01 -8.86
CA LEU A 302 15.41 29.11 -8.49
C LEU A 302 15.97 27.78 -7.98
N ASN A 303 16.35 27.74 -6.70
CA ASN A 303 16.89 26.54 -6.05
C ASN A 303 15.92 25.99 -5.00
N PHE A 304 15.17 24.95 -5.38
CA PHE A 304 14.18 24.29 -4.51
C PHE A 304 14.73 23.05 -3.78
N SER A 305 16.02 23.04 -3.42
CA SER A 305 16.60 22.01 -2.56
C SER A 305 15.83 21.88 -1.24
N TYR A 306 15.98 20.74 -0.55
CA TYR A 306 15.30 20.49 0.73
C TYR A 306 15.54 21.61 1.75
N GLU A 307 16.78 22.10 1.81
CA GLU A 307 17.23 23.16 2.72
C GLU A 307 16.55 24.51 2.43
N ASN A 308 16.44 24.89 1.16
CA ASN A 308 15.97 26.21 0.76
C ASN A 308 14.44 26.30 0.69
N ARG A 309 13.77 25.23 0.26
CA ARG A 309 12.34 25.26 -0.07
C ARG A 309 11.42 25.52 1.13
N GLN A 310 11.88 25.28 2.35
CA GLN A 310 11.12 25.53 3.59
C GLN A 310 11.53 26.83 4.30
N THR A 311 12.74 27.33 4.02
CA THR A 311 13.37 28.41 4.80
C THR A 311 13.28 29.77 4.11
N GLN A 312 12.98 29.83 2.80
CA GLN A 312 13.01 31.06 2.01
C GLN A 312 11.64 31.44 1.41
N PRO A 313 10.82 32.27 2.10
CA PRO A 313 9.55 32.75 1.56
C PRO A 313 9.69 33.55 0.25
N HIS A 314 10.82 34.25 0.06
CA HIS A 314 11.08 35.03 -1.15
C HIS A 314 11.20 34.15 -2.40
N LEU A 315 11.75 32.93 -2.27
CA LEU A 315 11.84 31.95 -3.35
C LEU A 315 10.45 31.48 -3.80
N ILE A 316 9.54 31.25 -2.84
CA ILE A 316 8.16 30.85 -3.13
C ILE A 316 7.36 31.99 -3.77
N ALA A 317 7.59 33.24 -3.33
CA ALA A 317 7.02 34.41 -3.97
C ALA A 317 7.54 34.57 -5.41
N GLU A 318 8.82 34.30 -5.64
CA GLU A 318 9.44 34.37 -6.96
C GLU A 318 8.86 33.33 -7.94
N LEU A 319 8.66 32.10 -7.46
CA LEU A 319 7.92 31.06 -8.20
C LEU A 319 6.52 31.54 -8.58
N GLY A 320 5.80 32.18 -7.65
CA GLY A 320 4.47 32.70 -7.92
C GLY A 320 4.46 33.82 -8.96
N ARG A 321 5.49 34.68 -8.99
CA ARG A 321 5.66 35.69 -10.05
C ARG A 321 5.91 35.04 -11.41
N LEU A 322 6.74 33.99 -11.45
CA LEU A 322 6.98 33.22 -12.67
C LEU A 322 5.68 32.59 -13.20
N VAL A 323 4.91 31.92 -12.34
CA VAL A 323 3.63 31.30 -12.72
C VAL A 323 2.59 32.33 -13.15
N CYS A 324 2.54 33.51 -12.49
CA CYS A 324 1.71 34.64 -12.96
C CYS A 324 2.05 35.04 -14.39
N ASN A 325 3.34 35.19 -14.71
CA ASN A 325 3.79 35.60 -16.04
C ASN A 325 3.44 34.55 -17.10
N ILE A 326 3.65 33.27 -16.81
CA ILE A 326 3.26 32.15 -17.69
C ILE A 326 1.73 32.16 -17.90
N SER A 327 0.95 32.38 -16.83
CA SER A 327 -0.51 32.43 -16.89
C SER A 327 -1.07 33.55 -17.77
N ASN A 328 -0.32 34.65 -17.92
CA ASN A 328 -0.69 35.77 -18.79
C ASN A 328 -0.46 35.48 -20.28
N VAL A 329 0.56 34.68 -20.61
CA VAL A 329 1.01 34.45 -21.99
C VAL A 329 0.37 33.19 -22.57
N ILE A 330 0.29 32.11 -21.81
CA ILE A 330 -0.22 30.83 -22.30
C ILE A 330 -1.75 30.93 -22.47
N PRO A 331 -2.30 30.79 -23.69
CA PRO A 331 -3.74 30.85 -23.88
C PRO A 331 -4.44 29.61 -23.33
N GLY A 332 -3.82 28.43 -23.40
CA GLY A 332 -4.39 27.14 -22.99
C GLY A 332 -4.46 26.89 -21.48
N GLY A 333 -4.71 25.63 -21.13
CA GLY A 333 -4.63 25.15 -19.75
C GLY A 333 -3.18 24.99 -19.29
N ILE A 334 -2.93 25.24 -18.00
CA ILE A 334 -1.63 25.03 -17.37
C ILE A 334 -1.77 23.91 -16.34
N VAL A 335 -0.75 23.06 -16.23
CA VAL A 335 -0.63 22.07 -15.16
C VAL A 335 0.70 22.32 -14.45
N VAL A 336 0.65 22.50 -13.15
CA VAL A 336 1.81 22.77 -12.29
C VAL A 336 1.98 21.58 -11.35
N PHE A 337 3.09 20.87 -11.49
CA PHE A 337 3.43 19.72 -10.64
C PHE A 337 4.37 20.14 -9.51
N PHE A 338 4.10 19.67 -8.31
CA PHE A 338 4.98 19.81 -7.15
C PHE A 338 5.58 18.45 -6.73
N PRO A 339 6.76 18.46 -6.08
CA PRO A 339 7.40 17.23 -5.60
C PRO A 339 6.63 16.47 -4.51
N SER A 340 5.65 17.09 -3.84
CA SER A 340 4.77 16.42 -2.87
C SER A 340 3.53 17.26 -2.55
N TYR A 341 2.43 16.62 -2.16
CA TYR A 341 1.22 17.32 -1.68
C TYR A 341 1.49 18.24 -0.49
N ASN A 342 2.38 17.85 0.44
CA ASN A 342 2.73 18.69 1.59
C ASN A 342 3.38 19.99 1.14
N TYR A 343 4.30 19.91 0.18
CA TYR A 343 4.94 21.09 -0.38
C TYR A 343 3.96 21.94 -1.21
N ALA A 344 3.13 21.32 -2.04
CA ALA A 344 2.08 22.01 -2.79
C ALA A 344 1.13 22.80 -1.86
N ASN A 345 0.72 22.21 -0.74
CA ASN A 345 -0.10 22.87 0.27
C ASN A 345 0.62 24.06 0.90
N SER A 346 1.88 23.89 1.30
CA SER A 346 2.69 24.97 1.88
C SER A 346 2.84 26.15 0.92
N VAL A 347 3.14 25.88 -0.37
CA VAL A 347 3.23 26.91 -1.41
C VAL A 347 1.88 27.63 -1.58
N TYR A 348 0.80 26.87 -1.69
CA TYR A 348 -0.55 27.41 -1.88
C TYR A 348 -0.95 28.30 -0.70
N GLU A 349 -0.72 27.86 0.54
CA GLU A 349 -0.98 28.63 1.75
C GLU A 349 -0.17 29.95 1.78
N GLN A 350 1.09 29.93 1.38
CA GLN A 350 1.87 31.17 1.27
C GLN A 350 1.29 32.09 0.20
N TRP A 351 0.91 31.56 -0.95
CA TRP A 351 0.33 32.36 -2.02
C TRP A 351 -1.04 32.95 -1.66
N THR A 352 -1.86 32.28 -0.85
CA THR A 352 -3.12 32.86 -0.33
C THR A 352 -2.91 34.10 0.56
N LYS A 353 -1.73 34.24 1.18
CA LYS A 353 -1.39 35.42 2.00
C LYS A 353 -0.90 36.61 1.16
N THR A 354 -0.84 36.45 -0.16
CA THR A 354 -0.32 37.43 -1.12
C THR A 354 -1.29 37.58 -2.29
N PRO A 355 -1.22 38.64 -3.11
CA PRO A 355 -2.12 38.79 -4.26
C PRO A 355 -1.76 37.85 -5.45
N ILE A 356 -0.92 36.83 -5.25
CA ILE A 356 -0.45 35.94 -6.33
C ILE A 356 -1.61 35.12 -6.90
N LEU A 357 -2.39 34.45 -6.04
CA LEU A 357 -3.53 33.64 -6.50
C LEU A 357 -4.60 34.50 -7.15
N ASP A 358 -4.86 35.70 -6.62
CA ASP A 358 -5.81 36.64 -7.22
C ASP A 358 -5.37 37.08 -8.61
N ARG A 359 -4.06 37.35 -8.80
CA ARG A 359 -3.51 37.68 -10.12
C ARG A 359 -3.66 36.52 -11.10
N ILE A 360 -3.40 35.29 -10.67
CA ILE A 360 -3.61 34.10 -11.50
C ILE A 360 -5.11 33.96 -11.83
N SER A 361 -6.00 34.15 -10.85
CA SER A 361 -7.45 33.99 -11.02
C SER A 361 -8.08 34.98 -12.01
N THR A 362 -7.45 36.14 -12.24
CA THR A 362 -7.88 37.07 -13.29
C THR A 362 -7.81 36.50 -14.71
N LYS A 363 -6.89 35.55 -14.96
CA LYS A 363 -6.66 34.95 -16.29
C LYS A 363 -6.93 33.46 -16.34
N LYS A 364 -6.84 32.77 -15.20
CA LYS A 364 -6.97 31.32 -15.10
C LYS A 364 -7.85 30.87 -13.92
N GLU A 365 -8.82 30.01 -14.15
CA GLU A 365 -9.57 29.34 -13.09
C GLU A 365 -8.68 28.31 -12.40
N ILE A 366 -8.61 28.38 -11.08
CA ILE A 366 -7.66 27.61 -10.27
C ILE A 366 -8.30 26.31 -9.79
N PHE A 367 -7.68 25.19 -10.15
CA PHE A 367 -8.01 23.86 -9.69
C PHE A 367 -6.84 23.29 -8.88
N LYS A 368 -7.16 22.54 -7.83
CA LYS A 368 -6.18 21.90 -6.95
C LYS A 368 -6.51 20.43 -6.80
N GLU A 369 -5.51 19.57 -6.92
CA GLU A 369 -5.69 18.14 -6.72
C GLU A 369 -6.03 17.83 -5.26
N PRO A 370 -7.14 17.12 -4.99
CA PRO A 370 -7.51 16.70 -3.66
C PRO A 370 -6.75 15.43 -3.27
N LYS A 371 -6.66 15.14 -1.96
CA LYS A 371 -6.00 13.91 -1.47
C LYS A 371 -6.83 12.65 -1.74
N THR A 372 -8.13 12.76 -2.00
CA THR A 372 -9.03 11.62 -2.15
C THR A 372 -9.29 11.29 -3.63
N THR A 373 -9.28 10.00 -3.97
CA THR A 373 -9.44 9.52 -5.35
C THR A 373 -10.79 9.92 -5.96
N SER A 374 -11.87 9.83 -5.17
CA SER A 374 -13.22 10.15 -5.63
C SER A 374 -13.39 11.64 -5.98
N GLU A 375 -12.82 12.54 -5.17
CA GLU A 375 -12.83 13.98 -5.47
C GLU A 375 -11.92 14.32 -6.65
N CYS A 376 -10.80 13.61 -6.81
CA CYS A 376 -9.85 13.85 -7.90
C CYS A 376 -10.50 13.65 -9.27
N GLN A 377 -11.26 12.57 -9.46
CA GLN A 377 -12.01 12.34 -10.71
C GLN A 377 -13.01 13.46 -11.02
N ARG A 378 -13.73 13.95 -10.01
CA ARG A 378 -14.67 15.06 -10.15
C ARG A 378 -13.94 16.33 -10.60
N ILE A 379 -12.85 16.70 -9.93
CA ILE A 379 -12.10 17.92 -10.23
C ILE A 379 -11.42 17.84 -11.60
N LEU A 380 -10.88 16.69 -12.01
CA LEU A 380 -10.33 16.51 -13.36
C LEU A 380 -11.41 16.60 -14.45
N SER A 381 -12.62 16.12 -14.17
CA SER A 381 -13.77 16.29 -15.08
C SER A 381 -14.15 17.75 -15.22
N GLU A 382 -14.21 18.50 -14.11
CA GLU A 382 -14.49 19.94 -14.09
C GLU A 382 -13.40 20.72 -14.85
N TYR A 383 -12.13 20.45 -14.58
CA TYR A 383 -10.99 21.02 -15.31
C TYR A 383 -11.12 20.77 -16.82
N SER A 384 -11.46 19.55 -17.23
CA SER A 384 -11.58 19.20 -18.65
C SER A 384 -12.77 19.91 -19.33
N LYS A 385 -13.92 19.99 -18.63
CA LYS A 385 -15.13 20.66 -19.14
C LYS A 385 -14.91 22.16 -19.35
N THR A 386 -14.26 22.84 -18.41
CA THR A 386 -14.06 24.29 -18.50
C THR A 386 -13.10 24.68 -19.64
N ILE A 387 -12.16 23.81 -20.03
CA ILE A 387 -11.27 24.05 -21.19
C ILE A 387 -12.05 24.09 -22.52
N GLN A 388 -13.11 23.30 -22.67
CA GLN A 388 -13.88 23.15 -23.92
C GLN A 388 -14.81 24.34 -24.20
N VAL A 389 -15.12 25.16 -23.20
CA VAL A 389 -15.97 26.34 -23.37
C VAL A 389 -15.17 27.46 -24.06
N LYS A 390 -15.58 27.85 -25.27
CA LYS A 390 -14.81 28.73 -26.17
C LYS A 390 -14.59 30.17 -25.66
N ASN A 391 -15.33 30.63 -24.63
CA ASN A 391 -15.36 32.04 -24.21
C ASN A 391 -15.12 32.28 -22.70
N LYS A 392 -14.48 31.36 -21.98
CA LYS A 392 -14.13 31.58 -20.56
C LYS A 392 -12.63 31.56 -20.30
N ILE A 393 -12.26 32.28 -19.23
CA ILE A 393 -11.02 32.14 -18.44
C ILE A 393 -10.59 30.66 -18.48
N LYS A 394 -9.37 30.39 -18.95
CA LYS A 394 -8.84 29.03 -19.11
C LYS A 394 -8.32 28.52 -17.77
N ASN A 395 -7.77 27.32 -17.68
CA ASN A 395 -7.56 26.70 -16.36
C ASN A 395 -6.10 26.60 -15.96
N ILE A 396 -5.85 26.58 -14.66
CA ILE A 396 -4.59 26.15 -14.07
C ILE A 396 -4.87 25.05 -13.04
N PHE A 397 -4.16 23.93 -13.15
CA PHE A 397 -4.28 22.80 -12.24
C PHE A 397 -2.99 22.63 -11.43
N PHE A 398 -3.10 22.67 -10.11
CA PHE A 398 -2.00 22.40 -9.19
C PHE A 398 -2.06 20.95 -8.71
N LYS A 399 -1.02 20.19 -9.05
CA LYS A 399 -0.82 18.78 -8.74
C LYS A 399 0.28 18.57 -7.70
#